data_AF-A0A915UU36-F1
#
_entry.id   AF-A0A915UU36-F1
#
_cell.length_a   1.000
_cell.length_b   1.000
_cell.length_c   1.000
_cell.angle_alpha   90.00
_cell.angle_beta   90.00
_cell.angle_gamma   90.00
#
_symmetry.space_group_name_H-M   'P 1'
#
loop_
_entity.id
_entity.type
_entity.pdbx_description
1 polymer ?
#
loop_
_entity_poly.entity_id
_entity_poly.type
_entity_poly.pdbx_seq_one_letter_code
_entity_poly.pdbx_strand_id
1 'polypeptide(L)'
;MILPEVLEKQLDEFIEEYKRERGTTFVSRFEKRAIRRGLEQRLQQGLQQGVAVFRETLMRILRRRFGDEAERVRGAVEALNSLETLERLMDAAVESPDLQAFEALLQTYSSPAQ
;
A
#
# COMPACT_ATOMS: atom_id res chain seq x y z
N MET A 1 0.65 -16.33 13.36
CA MET A 1 0.30 -15.06 12.69
C MET A 1 -0.88 -14.49 13.41
N ILE A 2 -0.73 -13.29 13.97
CA ILE A 2 -1.80 -12.53 14.63
C ILE A 2 -2.47 -11.73 13.52
N LEU A 3 -3.79 -11.89 13.37
CA LEU A 3 -4.55 -11.11 12.40
C LEU A 3 -4.64 -9.67 12.96
N PRO A 4 -4.39 -8.62 12.17
CA PRO A 4 -4.58 -7.25 12.64
C PRO A 4 -5.98 -7.06 13.22
N GLU A 5 -6.13 -6.33 14.32
CA GLU A 5 -7.42 -6.18 15.05
C GLU A 5 -8.56 -5.72 14.11
N VAL A 6 -8.24 -4.86 13.14
CA VAL A 6 -9.19 -4.38 12.12
C VAL A 6 -9.74 -5.53 11.27
N LEU A 7 -8.89 -6.48 10.89
CA LEU A 7 -9.27 -7.65 10.11
C LEU A 7 -10.07 -8.66 10.94
N GLU A 8 -9.75 -8.80 12.24
CA GLU A 8 -10.54 -9.64 13.15
C GLU A 8 -11.97 -9.14 13.27
N LYS A 9 -12.13 -7.83 13.48
CA LYS A 9 -13.45 -7.18 13.55
C LYS A 9 -14.25 -7.36 12.25
N GLN A 10 -13.63 -7.12 11.09
CA GLN A 10 -14.28 -7.30 9.79
C GLN A 10 -14.66 -8.76 9.52
N LEU A 11 -13.82 -9.72 9.93
CA LEU A 11 -14.12 -11.14 9.81
C LEU A 11 -15.35 -11.52 10.64
N ASP A 12 -15.43 -11.04 11.88
CA ASP A 12 -16.57 -11.32 12.75
C ASP A 12 -17.86 -10.68 12.23
N GLU A 13 -17.81 -9.43 11.79
CA GLU A 13 -18.94 -8.74 11.14
C GLU A 13 -19.46 -9.51 9.92
N PHE A 14 -18.55 -9.96 9.05
CA PHE A 14 -18.89 -10.72 7.84
C PHE A 14 -19.49 -12.09 8.17
N ILE A 15 -19.00 -12.77 9.21
CA ILE A 15 -19.55 -14.05 9.67
C ILE A 15 -20.98 -13.85 10.18
N GLU A 16 -21.26 -12.78 10.93
CA GLU A 16 -22.61 -12.48 11.42
C GLU A 16 -23.57 -12.08 10.31
N GLU A 17 -23.10 -11.33 9.30
CA GLU A 17 -23.89 -11.03 8.11
C GLU A 17 -24.22 -12.32 7.32
N TYR A 18 -23.22 -13.16 7.06
CA TYR A 18 -23.39 -14.44 6.38
C TYR A 18 -24.39 -15.35 7.09
N LYS A 19 -24.36 -15.39 8.43
CA LYS A 19 -25.33 -16.10 9.27
C LYS A 19 -26.75 -15.57 9.09
N ARG A 20 -26.92 -14.24 9.12
CA ARG A 20 -28.22 -13.57 8.93
C ARG A 20 -28.80 -13.85 7.54
N GLU A 21 -27.99 -13.72 6.49
CA GLU A 21 -28.43 -13.98 5.11
C GLU A 21 -28.87 -15.43 4.89
N ARG A 22 -28.14 -16.38 5.49
CA ARG A 22 -28.44 -17.82 5.40
C ARG A 22 -29.52 -18.28 6.39
N GLY A 23 -29.95 -17.43 7.33
CA GLY A 23 -30.85 -17.81 8.42
C GLY A 23 -30.30 -18.90 9.35
N THR A 24 -28.98 -18.96 9.53
CA THR A 24 -28.29 -19.98 10.36
C THR A 24 -27.53 -19.33 11.50
N THR A 25 -27.40 -20.03 12.63
CA THR A 25 -26.55 -19.61 13.75
C THR A 25 -25.11 -20.13 13.65
N PHE A 26 -24.86 -21.04 12.69
CA PHE A 26 -23.60 -21.76 12.55
C PHE A 26 -22.96 -21.56 11.18
N VAL A 27 -21.64 -21.47 11.16
CA VAL A 27 -20.80 -21.45 9.95
C VAL A 27 -19.75 -22.54 10.09
N SER A 28 -19.58 -23.37 9.06
CA SER A 28 -18.63 -24.46 9.09
C SER A 28 -17.18 -23.97 9.15
N ARG A 29 -16.27 -24.85 9.61
CA ARG A 29 -14.83 -24.55 9.60
C ARG A 29 -14.28 -24.31 8.19
N PHE A 30 -14.92 -24.88 7.16
CA PHE A 30 -14.54 -24.65 5.78
C PHE A 30 -14.93 -23.24 5.33
N GLU A 31 -16.19 -22.86 5.54
CA GLU A 31 -16.70 -21.53 5.19
C GLU A 31 -15.96 -20.41 5.96
N LYS A 32 -15.75 -20.58 7.27
CA LYS A 32 -14.98 -19.60 8.07
C LYS A 32 -13.57 -19.38 7.52
N ARG A 33 -12.92 -20.45 7.03
CA ARG A 33 -11.60 -20.35 6.38
C ARG A 33 -11.67 -19.67 5.03
N ALA A 34 -12.70 -19.95 4.23
CA ALA A 34 -12.90 -19.31 2.94
C ALA A 34 -13.11 -17.80 3.08
N ILE A 35 -13.96 -17.38 4.02
CA ILE A 35 -14.21 -15.97 4.33
C ILE A 35 -12.92 -15.26 4.76
N ARG A 36 -12.19 -15.85 5.72
CA ARG A 36 -10.91 -15.28 6.19
C ARG A 36 -9.92 -15.07 5.04
N ARG A 37 -9.72 -16.08 4.20
CA ARG A 37 -8.80 -15.97 3.05
C ARG A 37 -9.23 -14.90 2.06
N GLY A 38 -10.54 -14.79 1.78
CA GLY A 38 -11.05 -13.76 0.89
C GLY A 38 -10.79 -12.34 1.42
N LEU A 39 -10.92 -12.15 2.74
CA LEU A 39 -10.65 -10.87 3.39
C LEU A 39 -9.15 -10.54 3.38
N GLU A 40 -8.29 -11.51 3.70
CA GLU A 40 -6.83 -11.37 3.63
C GLU A 40 -6.37 -10.99 2.21
N GLN A 41 -6.90 -11.68 1.19
CA GLN A 41 -6.59 -11.38 -0.21
C GLN A 41 -7.03 -9.98 -0.62
N ARG A 42 -8.25 -9.56 -0.24
CA ARG A 42 -8.76 -8.23 -0.54
C ARG A 42 -7.90 -7.14 0.11
N LEU A 43 -7.49 -7.32 1.37
CA LEU A 43 -6.60 -6.38 2.03
C LEU A 43 -5.26 -6.30 1.30
N GLN A 44 -4.67 -7.44 0.96
CA GLN A 44 -3.38 -7.47 0.26
C GLN A 44 -3.49 -6.75 -1.10
N GLN A 45 -4.55 -6.97 -1.86
CA GLN A 45 -4.81 -6.26 -3.11
C GLN A 45 -4.99 -4.76 -2.89
N GLY A 46 -5.75 -4.36 -1.86
CA GLY A 46 -5.94 -2.94 -1.52
C GLY A 46 -4.63 -2.23 -1.15
N LEU A 47 -3.76 -2.89 -0.38
CA LEU A 47 -2.44 -2.36 -0.04
C LEU A 47 -1.54 -2.24 -1.28
N GLN A 48 -1.52 -3.24 -2.16
CA GLN A 48 -0.76 -3.19 -3.40
C GLN A 48 -1.24 -2.06 -4.33
N GLN A 49 -2.56 -1.90 -4.47
CA GLN A 49 -3.15 -0.80 -5.22
C GLN A 49 -2.80 0.56 -4.60
N GLY A 50 -2.84 0.67 -3.27
CA GLY A 50 -2.43 1.87 -2.55
C GLY A 50 -0.98 2.26 -2.86
N VAL A 51 -0.04 1.33 -2.72
CA VAL A 51 1.38 1.57 -3.03
C VAL A 51 1.57 2.01 -4.49
N ALA A 52 0.88 1.37 -5.44
CA ALA A 52 0.94 1.75 -6.85
C ALA A 52 0.41 3.17 -7.09
N VAL A 53 -0.72 3.54 -6.47
CA VAL A 53 -1.29 4.90 -6.56
C VAL A 53 -0.34 5.94 -5.98
N PHE A 54 0.31 5.64 -4.85
CA PHE A 54 1.28 6.55 -4.23
C PHE A 54 2.51 6.77 -5.10
N ARG A 55 3.06 5.70 -5.71
CA ARG A 55 4.16 5.81 -6.68
C ARG A 55 3.79 6.70 -7.87
N GLU A 56 2.62 6.48 -8.47
CA GLU A 56 2.17 7.30 -9.59
C GLU A 56 1.93 8.76 -9.20
N THR A 57 1.40 8.99 -8.00
CA THR A 57 1.19 10.34 -7.46
C THR A 57 2.53 11.05 -7.24
N LEU A 58 3.50 10.38 -6.65
CA LEU A 58 4.86 10.89 -6.49
C LEU A 58 5.49 11.23 -7.84
N MET A 59 5.41 10.31 -8.82
CA MET A 59 5.91 10.57 -10.18
C MET A 59 5.19 11.73 -10.86
N ARG A 60 3.91 11.95 -10.58
CA ARG A 60 3.16 13.10 -11.10
C ARG A 60 3.63 14.42 -10.48
N ILE A 61 3.93 14.44 -9.18
CA ILE A 61 4.49 15.62 -8.49
C ILE A 61 5.87 15.95 -9.08
N LEU A 62 6.75 14.95 -9.20
CA LEU A 62 8.10 15.12 -9.73
C LEU A 62 8.09 15.64 -11.17
N ARG A 63 7.27 15.05 -12.05
CA ARG A 63 7.09 15.55 -13.43
C ARG A 63 6.59 16.99 -13.48
N ARG A 64 5.68 17.37 -12.56
CA ARG A 64 5.15 18.73 -12.52
C ARG A 64 6.18 19.77 -12.07
N ARG A 65 7.12 19.40 -11.20
CA ARG A 65 8.15 20.30 -10.68
C ARG A 65 9.42 20.33 -11.53
N PHE A 66 9.86 19.18 -12.01
CA PHE A 66 11.16 18.98 -12.64
C PHE A 66 11.06 18.59 -14.12
N GLY A 67 9.85 18.51 -14.68
CA GLY A 67 9.63 18.15 -16.08
C GLY A 67 9.98 16.70 -16.39
N ASP A 68 10.30 16.43 -17.65
CA ASP A 68 10.58 15.07 -18.15
C ASP A 68 11.86 14.46 -17.55
N GLU A 69 12.74 15.28 -16.99
CA GLU A 69 13.96 14.82 -16.31
C GLU A 69 13.65 13.90 -15.11
N ALA A 70 12.46 14.07 -14.51
CA ALA A 70 11.96 13.22 -13.43
C ALA A 70 11.80 11.74 -13.82
N GLU A 71 11.69 11.41 -15.11
CA GLU A 71 11.56 10.02 -15.55
C GLU A 71 12.80 9.17 -15.22
N ARG A 72 13.96 9.81 -14.99
CA ARG A 72 15.19 9.12 -14.56
C ARG A 72 15.04 8.40 -13.21
N VAL A 73 14.20 8.91 -12.32
CA VAL A 73 13.99 8.30 -10.98
C VAL A 73 12.84 7.30 -10.93
N ARG A 74 12.11 7.11 -12.04
CA ARG A 74 10.96 6.20 -12.10
C ARG A 74 11.28 4.80 -11.58
N GLY A 75 12.36 4.20 -12.09
CA GLY A 75 12.74 2.84 -11.70
C GLY A 75 13.03 2.71 -10.21
N ALA A 76 13.65 3.73 -9.60
CA ALA A 76 13.92 3.75 -8.17
C ALA A 76 12.62 3.91 -7.35
N VAL A 77 11.71 4.79 -7.78
CA VAL A 77 10.38 4.94 -7.14
C VAL A 77 9.55 3.67 -7.24
N GLU A 78 9.58 2.98 -8.39
CA GLU A 78 8.85 1.72 -8.61
C GLU A 78 9.37 0.56 -7.76
N ALA A 79 10.62 0.60 -7.31
CA ALA A 79 11.17 -0.39 -6.40
C ALA A 79 10.69 -0.22 -4.94
N LEU A 80 10.11 0.93 -4.57
CA LEU A 80 9.74 1.24 -3.19
C LEU A 80 8.42 0.60 -2.77
N ASN A 81 8.46 -0.41 -1.91
CA ASN A 81 7.26 -1.12 -1.43
C ASN A 81 6.68 -0.58 -0.10
N SER A 82 7.31 0.42 0.49
CA SER A 82 6.90 1.01 1.77
C SER A 82 6.06 2.26 1.55
N LEU A 83 4.81 2.22 2.02
CA LEU A 83 3.90 3.37 1.96
C LEU A 83 4.44 4.57 2.76
N GLU A 84 4.99 4.31 3.95
CA GLU A 84 5.60 5.35 4.80
C GLU A 84 6.76 6.06 4.10
N THR A 85 7.59 5.29 3.38
CA THR A 85 8.70 5.86 2.60
C THR A 85 8.18 6.71 1.44
N LEU A 86 7.14 6.24 0.74
CA LEU A 86 6.51 6.98 -0.35
C LEU A 86 5.88 8.29 0.15
N GLU A 87 5.22 8.27 1.32
CA GLU A 87 4.69 9.48 1.97
C GLU A 87 5.77 10.51 2.25
N ARG A 88 6.86 10.11 2.92
CA ARG A 88 7.99 11.00 3.20
C ARG A 88 8.62 11.55 1.92
N LEU A 89 8.69 10.73 0.87
CA LEU A 89 9.21 11.17 -0.43
C LEU A 89 8.28 12.13 -1.15
N MET A 90 6.96 12.08 -0.93
CA MET A 90 6.06 13.11 -1.48
C MET A 90 6.32 14.47 -0.84
N ASP A 91 6.51 14.54 0.47
CA ASP A 91 6.87 15.78 1.16
C ASP A 91 8.23 16.30 0.67
N ALA A 92 9.24 15.42 0.62
CA ALA A 92 10.56 15.76 0.08
C ALA A 92 10.50 16.21 -1.39
N ALA A 93 9.61 15.62 -2.20
CA ALA A 93 9.42 15.99 -3.59
C ALA A 93 8.80 17.36 -3.75
N VAL A 94 8.17 17.95 -2.73
CA VAL A 94 7.67 19.33 -2.74
C VAL A 94 8.73 20.30 -2.21
N GLU A 95 9.49 19.89 -1.20
CA GLU A 95 10.49 20.72 -0.52
C GLU A 95 11.83 20.81 -1.27
N SER A 96 12.18 19.80 -2.06
CA SER A 96 13.49 19.74 -2.74
C SER A 96 13.66 20.91 -3.73
N PRO A 97 14.81 21.60 -3.76
CA PRO A 97 15.04 22.71 -4.67
C PRO A 97 15.14 22.28 -6.14
N ASP A 98 15.68 21.09 -6.40
CA ASP A 98 15.88 20.50 -7.72
C ASP A 98 15.78 18.98 -7.67
N LEU A 99 15.82 18.34 -8.85
CA LEU A 99 15.73 16.89 -8.97
C LEU A 99 16.96 16.17 -8.38
N GLN A 100 18.14 16.79 -8.42
CA GLN A 100 19.37 16.18 -7.91
C GLN A 100 19.35 16.04 -6.38
N ALA A 101 18.84 17.05 -5.68
CA ALA A 101 18.61 17.02 -4.24
C ALA A 101 17.59 15.93 -3.87
N PHE A 102 16.51 15.79 -4.64
CA PHE A 102 15.54 14.71 -4.45
C PHE A 102 16.16 13.33 -4.69
N GLU A 103 16.94 13.16 -5.75
CA GLU A 103 17.64 11.92 -6.09
C GLU A 103 18.56 11.44 -4.96
N ALA A 104 19.30 12.35 -4.33
CA ALA A 104 20.15 12.03 -3.18
C ALA A 104 19.34 11.48 -1.99
N LEU A 105 18.17 12.09 -1.71
CA LEU A 105 17.26 11.58 -0.68
C LEU A 105 16.71 10.20 -1.07
N LEU A 106 16.27 10.02 -2.31
CA LEU A 106 15.76 8.76 -2.81
C LEU A 106 16.78 7.62 -2.68
N GLN A 107 18.06 7.87 -2.95
CA GLN A 107 19.15 6.90 -2.79
C GLN A 107 19.35 6.46 -1.33
N THR A 108 19.05 7.32 -0.37
CA THR A 108 19.13 6.99 1.07
C THR A 108 18.08 5.96 1.46
N TYR A 109 16.91 5.97 0.80
CA TYR A 109 15.84 4.99 1.02
C TYR A 109 15.91 3.77 0.09
N SER A 110 16.62 3.88 -1.03
CA SER A 110 16.76 2.82 -2.04
C SER A 110 17.99 1.95 -1.83
N SER A 111 18.99 2.43 -1.07
CA SER A 111 20.11 1.59 -0.64
C SER A 111 19.64 0.60 0.41
N PRO A 112 19.84 -0.72 0.23
CA PRO A 112 19.70 -1.64 1.36
C PRO A 112 20.74 -1.20 2.40
N ALA A 113 20.28 -0.93 3.63
CA ALA A 113 21.18 -0.99 4.76
C ALA A 113 21.88 -2.37 4.69
N GLN A 114 23.19 -2.35 4.49
CA GLN A 114 24.06 -3.54 4.52
C GLN A 114 23.95 -4.23 5.88
#